data_AF-A0A5C6CUF4-F1
#
_entry.id   AF-A0A5C6CUF4-F1
#
_cell.length_a   1.000
_cell.length_b   1.000
_cell.length_c   1.000
_cell.angle_alpha   90.00
_cell.angle_beta   90.00
_cell.angle_gamma   90.00
#
_symmetry.space_group_name_H-M   'P 1'
#
loop_
_entity.id
_entity.type
_entity.pdbx_description
1 polymer ?
#
loop_
_entity_poly.entity_id
_entity_poly.type
_entity_poly.pdbx_seq_one_letter_code
_entity_poly.pdbx_strand_id
1 'polypeptide(L)' 'MELTGRIHNGVVVFDNGTSLPEGLPVVVSIPQAADKSPKKSGRIEFPLFRSQKPGSLQLTNERVAEILSEEDASPLR' A
#
# COMPACT_ATOMS: atom_id res chain seq x y z
N MET A 1 -14.47 17.89 25.87
CA MET A 1 -14.38 18.74 24.67
C MET A 1 -13.43 18.05 23.71
N GLU A 2 -13.76 17.98 22.43
CA GLU A 2 -12.89 17.43 21.39
C GLU A 2 -12.43 18.58 20.49
N LEU A 3 -11.12 18.72 20.32
CA LEU A 3 -10.50 19.73 19.47
C LEU A 3 -9.68 19.01 18.41
N THR A 4 -9.83 19.43 17.16
CA THR A 4 -9.01 18.95 16.06
C THR A 4 -7.81 19.86 15.84
N GLY A 5 -6.72 19.27 15.37
CA GLY A 5 -5.50 19.98 15.09
C GLY A 5 -4.53 19.11 14.33
N ARG A 6 -3.39 19.70 14.02
CA ARG A 6 -2.30 19.05 13.28
C ARG A 6 -1.04 19.07 14.11
N ILE A 7 -0.19 18.08 13.87
CA ILE A 7 1.14 18.05 14.47
C ILE A 7 2.09 18.84 13.56
N HIS A 8 2.71 19.89 14.10
CA HIS A 8 3.77 20.66 13.47
C HIS A 8 5.01 20.61 14.36
N ASN A 9 6.11 20.02 13.87
CA ASN A 9 7.36 19.88 14.62
C ASN A 9 7.20 19.26 16.03
N GLY A 10 6.29 18.30 16.18
CA GLY A 10 6.01 17.65 17.47
C GLY A 10 5.07 18.43 18.40
N VAL A 11 4.56 19.59 17.98
CA VAL A 11 3.57 20.39 18.74
C VAL A 11 2.20 20.24 18.08
N VAL A 12 1.16 20.05 18.89
CA VAL A 12 -0.24 20.06 18.42
C VAL A 12 -0.68 21.51 18.20
N VAL A 13 -1.06 21.85 16.97
CA VAL A 13 -1.61 23.15 16.59
C VAL A 13 -3.09 22.95 16.28
N PHE A 14 -3.97 23.59 17.04
CA PHE A 14 -5.42 23.49 16.86
C PHE A 14 -5.89 24.30 15.65
N ASP A 15 -6.80 23.72 14.85
CA ASP A 15 -7.22 24.30 13.56
C ASP A 15 -7.88 25.68 13.70
N ASN A 16 -8.51 25.96 14.85
CA ASN A 16 -9.29 27.19 15.08
C ASN A 16 -8.54 28.24 15.92
N GLY A 17 -7.21 28.13 16.08
CA GLY A 17 -6.43 29.07 16.88
C GLY A 17 -6.78 29.07 18.38
N THR A 18 -7.45 28.01 18.85
CA THR A 18 -7.81 27.85 20.26
C THR A 18 -6.55 27.69 21.11
N SER A 19 -6.38 28.50 22.14
CA SER A 19 -5.34 28.31 23.16
C SER A 19 -5.94 27.63 24.39
N LEU A 20 -5.32 26.55 24.84
CA LEU A 20 -5.63 25.95 26.14
C LEU A 20 -4.77 26.61 27.23
N PRO A 21 -5.29 26.72 28.47
CA PRO A 21 -4.50 27.21 29.59
C PRO A 21 -3.28 26.31 29.85
N GLU A 22 -2.20 26.93 30.31
CA GLU A 22 -0.97 26.22 30.67
C GLU A 22 -1.24 25.18 31.77
N GLY A 23 -0.61 24.01 31.65
CA GLY A 23 -0.75 22.92 32.61
C GLY A 23 -2.04 22.10 32.50
N LEU A 24 -2.93 22.41 31.54
CA LEU A 24 -4.14 21.61 31.31
C LEU A 24 -3.77 20.22 30.77
N PRO A 25 -4.13 19.12 31.45
CA PRO A 25 -3.88 17.78 30.94
C PRO A 25 -4.77 17.50 29.71
N VAL A 26 -4.17 16.96 28.66
CA VAL A 26 -4.85 16.60 27.41
C VAL A 26 -4.47 15.20 26.96
N VAL A 27 -5.35 14.56 26.20
CA VAL A 27 -5.11 13.26 25.56
C VAL A 27 -5.20 13.46 24.05
N VAL A 28 -4.17 13.01 23.33
CA VAL A 28 -4.15 13.03 21.87
C VAL A 28 -4.68 11.69 21.35
N SER A 29 -5.81 11.74 20.64
CA SER A 29 -6.34 10.59 19.91
C SER A 29 -5.99 10.74 18.44
N ILE A 30 -5.29 9.75 17.88
CA ILE A 30 -5.01 9.65 16.45
C ILE A 30 -5.95 8.58 15.90
N PRO A 31 -6.84 8.90 14.93
CA PRO A 31 -7.69 7.89 14.34
C PRO A 31 -6.79 6.83 13.69
N GLN A 32 -6.96 5.57 14.12
CA GLN A 32 -6.32 4.46 13.44
C GLN A 32 -6.78 4.49 11.99
N ALA A 33 -5.84 4.58 11.05
CA ALA A 33 -6.16 4.45 9.64
C ALA A 33 -6.94 3.15 9.49
N ALA A 34 -8.14 3.23 8.91
CA ALA A 34 -8.91 2.03 8.61
C ALA A 34 -7.98 1.08 7.86
N ASP A 35 -7.84 -0.15 8.36
CA ASP A 35 -7.14 -1.20 7.63
C ASP A 35 -7.75 -1.20 6.24
N LYS A 36 -6.93 -0.84 5.24
CA LYS A 36 -7.29 -1.00 3.84
C LYS A 36 -7.35 -2.50 3.64
N SER A 37 -8.48 -3.10 3.99
CA SER A 37 -8.74 -4.49 3.68
C SER A 37 -8.49 -4.62 2.17
N PRO A 38 -7.66 -5.59 1.74
CA PRO A 38 -7.39 -5.75 0.33
C PRO A 38 -8.73 -5.85 -0.38
N LYS A 39 -8.95 -4.98 -1.38
CA LYS A 39 -10.15 -5.05 -2.23
C LYS A 39 -10.31 -6.51 -2.64
N LYS A 40 -11.51 -7.07 -2.44
CA LYS A 40 -11.83 -8.45 -2.85
C LYS A 40 -11.22 -8.69 -4.22
N SER A 41 -10.20 -9.54 -4.28
CA SER A 41 -9.53 -9.88 -5.54
C SER A 41 -10.59 -10.54 -6.41
N GLY A 42 -11.02 -9.86 -7.47
CA GLY A 42 -11.79 -10.51 -8.51
C GLY A 42 -11.00 -11.70 -9.02
N ARG A 43 -11.66 -12.84 -9.25
CA ARG A 43 -11.00 -13.98 -9.88
C ARG A 43 -10.54 -13.53 -11.26
N ILE A 44 -9.23 -13.43 -11.46
CA ILE A 44 -8.66 -13.11 -12.75
C ILE A 44 -8.78 -14.36 -13.62
N GLU A 45 -9.59 -14.29 -14.66
CA GLU A 45 -9.60 -15.30 -15.72
C GLU A 45 -8.46 -14.98 -16.68
N PHE A 46 -7.38 -15.76 -16.61
CA PHE A 46 -6.32 -15.68 -17.60
C PHE A 46 -6.84 -16.24 -18.94
N PRO A 47 -6.53 -15.61 -20.08
CA PRO A 47 -6.83 -16.19 -21.37
C PRO A 47 -6.11 -17.53 -21.49
N LEU A 48 -6.87 -18.62 -21.46
CA LEU A 48 -6.37 -19.94 -21.77
C LEU A 48 -6.12 -20.00 -23.28
N PHE A 49 -4.87 -19.75 -23.68
CA PHE A 49 -4.46 -19.89 -25.08
C PHE A 49 -4.52 -21.36 -25.49
N ARG A 50 -5.39 -21.68 -26.46
CA ARG A 50 -5.45 -23.01 -27.06
C ARG A 50 -4.31 -23.16 -28.07
N SER A 51 -3.31 -23.97 -27.73
CA SER A 51 -2.22 -24.34 -28.64
C SER A 51 -2.44 -25.75 -29.18
N GLN A 52 -2.20 -25.95 -30.47
CA GLN A 52 -2.18 -27.29 -31.09
C GLN A 52 -0.89 -28.06 -30.80
N LYS A 53 0.08 -27.43 -30.13
CA LYS A 53 1.38 -28.01 -29.75
C LYS A 53 1.76 -27.61 -28.32
N PRO A 54 1.01 -28.08 -27.29
CA PRO A 54 1.40 -27.85 -25.91
C PRO A 54 2.79 -28.45 -25.64
N GLY A 55 3.60 -27.79 -24.82
CA GLY A 55 4.96 -28.24 -24.50
C GLY A 55 6.00 -28.06 -25.61
N SER A 56 5.66 -27.37 -26.71
CA SER A 56 6.60 -27.08 -27.81
C SER A 56 7.74 -26.12 -27.42
N LEU A 57 7.58 -25.39 -26.32
CA LEU A 57 8.62 -24.52 -25.76
C LEU A 57 9.05 -25.08 -24.40
N GLN A 58 10.32 -25.45 -24.27
CA GLN A 58 10.91 -25.78 -22.98
C GLN A 58 11.36 -24.49 -22.30
N LEU A 59 10.66 -24.11 -21.24
CA LEU A 59 11.00 -22.95 -20.42
C LEU A 59 11.99 -23.39 -19.33
N THR A 60 13.27 -23.52 -19.68
CA THR A 60 14.34 -23.72 -18.69
C THR A 60 14.66 -22.40 -17.97
N ASN A 61 15.37 -22.47 -16.84
CA ASN A 61 15.75 -21.26 -16.10
C ASN A 61 16.58 -20.30 -16.96
N GLU A 62 17.48 -20.82 -17.79
CA GLU A 62 18.30 -20.05 -18.72
C GLU A 62 17.42 -19.36 -19.76
N ARG A 63 16.47 -20.09 -20.34
CA ARG A 63 15.57 -19.54 -21.36
C ARG A 63 14.60 -18.51 -20.79
N VAL A 64 14.17 -18.68 -19.54
CA VAL A 64 13.34 -17.70 -18.83
C VAL A 64 14.13 -16.43 -18.55
N ALA A 65 15.40 -16.55 -18.15
CA ALA A 65 16.28 -15.41 -17.93
C ALA A 65 16.55 -14.60 -19.21
N GLU A 66 16.54 -15.24 -20.38
CA GLU A 66 16.63 -14.55 -21.68
C GLU A 66 15.34 -13.79 -22.06
N ILE A 67 14.19 -14.25 -21.56
CA ILE A 67 12.87 -13.68 -21.90
C ILE A 67 12.51 -12.52 -20.98
N LEU A 68 12.85 -12.63 -19.69
CA LEU A 68 12.54 -11.61 -18.68
C LEU A 68 13.56 -10.47 -18.73
N SER A 69 13.08 -9.23 -18.72
CA SER A 69 13.94 -8.07 -18.51
C SER A 69 14.35 -7.93 -17.04
N GLU A 70 15.39 -7.15 -16.75
CA GLU A 70 15.81 -6.86 -15.36
C GLU A 70 14.70 -6.21 -14.54
N GLU A 71 13.81 -5.45 -15.18
CA GLU A 71 12.64 -4.84 -14.55
C GLU A 71 11.59 -5.91 -14.17
N ASP A 72 11.33 -6.88 -15.06
CA ASP A 72 10.40 -7.99 -14.80
C ASP A 72 10.90 -8.95 -13.70
N ALA A 73 12.22 -9.09 -13.56
CA ALA A 73 12.85 -9.93 -12.55
C ALA A 73 13.02 -9.23 -11.18
N SER A 74 12.75 -7.93 -11.11
CA SER A 74 12.92 -7.16 -9.88
C SER A 74 11.80 -7.46 -8.87
N PRO A 75 12.12 -7.62 -7.57
CA PRO A 75 11.09 -7.74 -6.55
C PRO A 75 10.28 -6.43 -6.50
N LEU A 76 8.94 -6.55 -6.47
CA LEU A 76 8.05 -5.42 -6.23
C LEU A 76 8.48 -4.70 -4.95
N ARG A 77 8.96 -3.46 -5.11
CA ARG A 77 9.28 -2.55 -3.99
C ARG A 77 8.05 -1.81 -3.50
#